data_AF-A0A928ME62-F1
#
_entry.id   AF-A0A928ME62-F1
#
_cell.length_a   1.000
_cell.length_b   1.000
_cell.length_c   1.000
_cell.angle_alpha   90.00
_cell.angle_beta   90.00
_cell.angle_gamma   90.00
#
_symmetry.space_group_name_H-M   'P 1'
#
loop_
_entity.id
_entity.type
_entity.pdbx_description
1 polymer ?
#
loop_
_entity_poly.entity_id
_entity_poly.type
_entity_poly.pdbx_seq_one_letter_code
_entity_poly.pdbx_strand_id
1 'polypeptide(L)'
;MNKRTFAALLLALVCLLASCGQKPAEPAAPADMGTKVLELKKDEDNMFSVTVEAIAAQMSGVRSLSFEAVPDLGESPEPYLLNSYQMAALVTDTEIVPGDERLHPNDERSYCLLLFDDKTHLSGMFVGVPERDGDVCRMEVRLMDHDFSALVDSEKEAFAGASLELGKYIPPYEAARSGARWYLEGYETGTGGDILEDPIQTYHLWRQRTSDHFQDLCLDILRFDFSHAEGDYVGYLLFDKEYNPVGHTVVEPLRPGPVRSAPPTLNEVNFDLQLGPDGTSALSKELLDLSIMNIRNVAAFYTPTLGEELDDYLLASDAAPAAVAGWTQFESAVNFDPRREGEELCLFLFDAPTHLMGWYVGTPRQIGADRYSIRINLCDYDFAPLIAEKQAAYESEKASLFEFYFTPEEAQQKAARCLRGFGVTHGAAPMDDDAGPFHMWLQLRSPYLDKFALPTDVLIPDEGQRTYDTQYLLLDENDNLIGYTAVEPEE
;
A
#
# COMPACT_ATOMS: atom_id res chain seq x y z
N MET A 1 -14.26 -65.38 -17.08
CA MET A 1 -13.30 -64.54 -17.84
C MET A 1 -12.44 -65.46 -18.70
N ASN A 2 -12.36 -65.23 -20.01
CA ASN A 2 -11.73 -66.16 -20.95
C ASN A 2 -10.20 -65.97 -20.94
N LYS A 3 -9.40 -67.04 -21.11
CA LYS A 3 -7.91 -67.01 -20.94
C LYS A 3 -7.22 -65.95 -21.83
N ARG A 4 -7.81 -65.64 -22.98
CA ARG A 4 -7.31 -64.58 -23.89
C ARG A 4 -7.52 -63.16 -23.34
N THR A 5 -8.60 -62.94 -22.61
CA THR A 5 -8.90 -61.64 -21.98
C THR A 5 -7.97 -61.40 -20.78
N PHE A 6 -7.62 -62.45 -20.04
CA PHE A 6 -6.67 -62.35 -18.93
C PHE A 6 -5.24 -62.09 -19.41
N ALA A 7 -4.81 -62.74 -20.50
CA ALA A 7 -3.49 -62.51 -21.09
C ALA A 7 -3.35 -61.09 -21.69
N ALA A 8 -4.40 -60.57 -22.32
CA ALA A 8 -4.42 -59.20 -22.82
C ALA A 8 -4.37 -58.16 -21.68
N LEU A 9 -5.07 -58.40 -20.57
CA LEU A 9 -5.00 -57.55 -19.38
C LEU A 9 -3.61 -57.60 -18.74
N LEU A 10 -2.98 -58.78 -18.68
CA LEU A 10 -1.64 -58.93 -18.12
C LEU A 10 -0.59 -58.23 -18.99
N LEU A 11 -0.73 -58.29 -20.32
CA LEU A 11 0.18 -57.61 -21.24
C LEU A 11 0.00 -56.08 -21.17
N ALA A 12 -1.24 -55.59 -21.05
CA ALA A 12 -1.52 -54.18 -20.82
C ALA A 12 -0.98 -53.69 -19.48
N LEU A 13 -1.09 -54.50 -18.41
CA LEU A 13 -0.55 -54.19 -17.09
C LEU A 13 1.00 -54.17 -17.09
N VAL A 14 1.64 -55.09 -17.82
CA VAL A 14 3.10 -55.14 -17.97
C VAL A 14 3.60 -53.96 -18.81
N CYS A 15 2.87 -53.54 -19.85
CA CYS A 15 3.20 -52.32 -20.60
C CYS A 15 2.99 -51.04 -19.77
N LEU A 16 1.95 -50.97 -18.93
CA LEU A 16 1.75 -49.83 -18.00
C LEU A 16 2.83 -49.78 -16.91
N LEU A 17 3.23 -50.92 -16.37
CA LEU A 17 4.28 -50.99 -15.34
C LEU A 17 5.68 -50.76 -15.93
N ALA A 18 5.93 -51.09 -17.20
CA ALA A 18 7.16 -50.74 -17.91
C ALA A 18 7.25 -49.25 -18.26
N SER A 19 6.10 -48.57 -18.42
CA SER A 19 6.01 -47.12 -18.68
C SER A 19 6.13 -46.25 -17.42
N CYS A 20 5.93 -46.81 -16.23
CA CYS A 20 6.00 -46.06 -14.95
C CYS A 20 7.41 -45.98 -14.34
N GLY A 21 8.44 -46.47 -15.03
CA GLY A 21 9.81 -46.57 -14.51
C GLY A 21 10.85 -45.71 -15.22
N GLN A 22 10.49 -44.94 -16.24
CA GLN A 22 11.41 -43.95 -16.81
C GLN A 22 11.29 -42.67 -16.00
N LYS A 23 12.22 -42.50 -15.06
CA LYS A 23 12.60 -41.17 -14.53
C LYS A 23 12.67 -40.24 -15.76
N PRO A 24 11.99 -39.09 -15.78
CA PRO A 24 12.20 -38.10 -16.84
C PRO A 24 13.72 -37.92 -16.99
N ALA A 25 14.21 -37.87 -18.22
CA ALA A 25 15.61 -37.68 -18.48
C ALA A 25 16.08 -36.49 -17.64
N GLU A 26 17.01 -36.75 -16.71
CA GLU A 26 17.64 -35.70 -15.93
C GLU A 26 18.13 -34.65 -16.94
N PRO A 27 17.78 -33.36 -16.77
CA PRO A 27 18.26 -32.32 -17.66
C PRO A 27 19.77 -32.48 -17.83
N ALA A 28 20.27 -32.35 -19.06
CA ALA A 28 21.70 -32.41 -19.28
C ALA A 28 22.36 -31.38 -18.35
N ALA A 29 23.32 -31.81 -17.53
CA ALA A 29 24.01 -30.92 -16.61
C ALA A 29 24.53 -29.69 -17.39
N PRO A 30 24.39 -28.47 -16.86
CA PRO A 30 24.80 -27.25 -17.54
C PRO A 30 26.25 -27.36 -18.04
N ALA A 31 26.50 -26.97 -19.29
CA ALA A 31 27.87 -26.91 -19.76
C ALA A 31 28.58 -25.72 -19.10
N ASP A 32 29.57 -25.99 -18.25
CA ASP A 32 30.41 -24.96 -17.63
C ASP A 32 31.29 -24.29 -18.70
N MET A 33 31.09 -22.98 -18.90
CA MET A 33 31.83 -22.18 -19.87
C MET A 33 32.92 -21.31 -19.23
N GLY A 34 33.22 -21.55 -17.95
CA GLY A 34 34.22 -20.83 -17.15
C GLY A 34 33.62 -19.71 -16.32
N THR A 35 34.47 -18.92 -15.66
CA THR A 35 34.05 -17.83 -14.78
C THR A 35 34.49 -16.47 -15.32
N LYS A 36 33.71 -15.44 -14.98
CA LYS A 36 33.96 -14.05 -15.33
C LYS A 36 33.65 -13.15 -14.14
N VAL A 37 34.58 -12.25 -13.83
CA VAL A 37 34.39 -11.25 -12.79
C VAL A 37 33.51 -10.13 -13.35
N LEU A 38 32.35 -9.93 -12.73
CA LEU A 38 31.50 -8.76 -12.90
C LEU A 38 31.93 -7.70 -11.88
N GLU A 39 32.21 -6.48 -12.34
CA GLU A 39 32.51 -5.35 -11.46
C GLU A 39 31.38 -4.31 -11.54
N LEU A 40 30.69 -4.07 -10.43
CA LEU A 40 29.70 -3.02 -10.28
C LEU A 40 30.30 -1.85 -9.50
N LYS A 41 29.86 -0.63 -9.82
CA LYS A 41 30.29 0.60 -9.15
C LYS A 41 29.13 1.23 -8.41
N LYS A 42 29.43 1.97 -7.35
CA LYS A 42 28.42 2.80 -6.69
C LYS A 42 27.89 3.87 -7.65
N ASP A 43 26.58 4.08 -7.60
CA ASP A 43 25.89 5.20 -8.20
C ASP A 43 25.91 6.44 -7.29
N GLU A 44 25.21 7.49 -7.71
CA GLU A 44 25.11 8.76 -6.99
C GLU A 44 24.46 8.63 -5.60
N ASP A 45 23.68 7.56 -5.38
CA ASP A 45 23.00 7.25 -4.12
C ASP A 45 23.87 6.37 -3.19
N ASN A 46 25.14 6.12 -3.55
CA ASN A 46 26.05 5.18 -2.88
C ASN A 46 25.57 3.71 -2.91
N MET A 47 24.72 3.34 -3.86
CA MET A 47 24.23 1.96 -4.05
C MET A 47 24.93 1.30 -5.24
N PHE A 48 25.07 -0.02 -5.24
CA PHE A 48 25.54 -0.73 -6.43
C PHE A 48 24.34 -1.05 -7.34
N SER A 49 24.25 -0.39 -8.49
CA SER A 49 23.17 -0.65 -9.45
C SER A 49 23.45 -1.95 -10.22
N VAL A 50 22.54 -2.91 -10.08
CA VAL A 50 22.55 -4.21 -10.77
C VAL A 50 21.53 -4.14 -11.91
N THR A 51 21.95 -3.60 -13.05
CA THR A 51 21.07 -3.41 -14.21
C THR A 51 21.54 -4.21 -15.41
N VAL A 52 20.62 -4.52 -16.32
CA VAL A 52 20.96 -5.20 -17.58
C VAL A 52 22.01 -4.40 -18.36
N GLU A 53 21.91 -3.07 -18.37
CA GLU A 53 22.87 -2.20 -19.07
C GLU A 53 24.29 -2.31 -18.48
N ALA A 54 24.43 -2.24 -17.15
CA ALA A 54 25.72 -2.32 -16.48
C ALA A 54 26.41 -3.68 -16.69
N ILE A 55 25.62 -4.75 -16.70
CA ILE A 55 26.11 -6.11 -16.93
C ILE A 55 26.43 -6.32 -18.42
N ALA A 56 25.56 -5.87 -19.33
CA ALA A 56 25.74 -6.02 -20.77
C ALA A 56 27.01 -5.30 -21.30
N ALA A 57 27.42 -4.20 -20.64
CA ALA A 57 28.67 -3.51 -20.93
C ALA A 57 29.92 -4.39 -20.68
N GLN A 58 29.81 -5.37 -19.80
CA GLN A 58 30.90 -6.28 -19.44
C GLN A 58 30.70 -7.67 -20.04
N MET A 59 29.46 -8.14 -20.15
CA MET A 59 29.07 -9.49 -20.54
C MET A 59 28.08 -9.41 -21.71
N SER A 60 28.54 -9.73 -22.92
CA SER A 60 27.70 -9.63 -24.13
C SER A 60 26.56 -10.63 -24.12
N GLY A 61 25.38 -10.20 -24.56
CA GLY A 61 24.24 -11.08 -24.85
C GLY A 61 23.15 -11.12 -23.78
N VAL A 62 23.41 -10.60 -22.58
CA VAL A 62 22.41 -10.51 -21.50
C VAL A 62 21.24 -9.62 -21.92
N ARG A 63 20.02 -10.12 -21.75
CA ARG A 63 18.75 -9.46 -22.08
C ARG A 63 17.86 -9.21 -20.86
N SER A 64 17.93 -10.08 -19.87
CA SER A 64 17.28 -9.90 -18.57
C SER A 64 18.12 -10.54 -17.47
N LEU A 65 17.79 -10.22 -16.23
CA LEU A 65 18.43 -10.78 -15.04
C LEU A 65 17.39 -10.98 -13.93
N SER A 66 17.74 -11.83 -12.97
CA SER A 66 17.11 -11.87 -11.64
C SER A 66 18.22 -11.72 -10.60
N PHE A 67 18.02 -10.86 -9.61
CA PHE A 67 18.99 -10.60 -8.55
C PHE A 67 18.29 -10.54 -7.19
N GLU A 68 18.46 -11.60 -6.40
CA GLU A 68 17.66 -11.80 -5.19
C GLU A 68 18.55 -12.22 -4.01
N ALA A 69 18.20 -11.76 -2.81
CA ALA A 69 18.84 -12.24 -1.58
C ALA A 69 18.28 -13.63 -1.25
N VAL A 70 19.12 -14.66 -1.35
CA VAL A 70 18.71 -16.05 -1.17
C VAL A 70 19.72 -16.84 -0.33
N PRO A 71 19.27 -17.83 0.45
CA PRO A 71 20.17 -18.78 1.09
C PRO A 71 20.95 -19.59 0.04
N ASP A 72 21.99 -20.30 0.50
CA ASP A 72 22.71 -21.26 -0.34
C ASP A 72 21.83 -22.51 -0.56
N LEU A 73 21.31 -22.67 -1.78
CA LEU A 73 20.51 -23.80 -2.23
C LEU A 73 21.38 -24.89 -2.92
N GLY A 74 22.70 -24.78 -2.84
CA GLY A 74 23.65 -25.67 -3.49
C GLY A 74 24.19 -25.14 -4.82
N GLU A 75 24.87 -26.00 -5.57
CA GLU A 75 25.61 -25.61 -6.79
C GLU A 75 24.80 -25.70 -8.10
N SER A 76 23.64 -26.37 -8.08
CA SER A 76 22.77 -26.51 -9.26
C SER A 76 22.04 -25.19 -9.53
N PRO A 77 21.85 -24.78 -10.79
CA PRO A 77 21.05 -23.60 -11.11
C PRO A 77 19.55 -23.81 -10.89
N GLU A 78 19.06 -25.05 -10.93
CA GLU A 78 17.62 -25.35 -10.94
C GLU A 78 16.87 -24.84 -9.69
N PRO A 79 17.35 -25.01 -8.44
CA PRO A 79 16.67 -24.47 -7.26
C PRO A 79 16.55 -22.94 -7.30
N TYR A 80 17.55 -22.24 -7.83
CA TYR A 80 17.50 -20.79 -7.99
C TYR A 80 16.56 -20.37 -9.11
N LEU A 81 16.61 -21.05 -10.26
CA LEU A 81 15.69 -20.83 -11.37
C LEU A 81 14.24 -21.00 -10.93
N LEU A 82 13.93 -22.09 -10.22
CA LEU A 82 12.58 -22.36 -9.73
C LEU A 82 12.04 -21.26 -8.81
N ASN A 83 12.90 -20.60 -8.03
CA ASN A 83 12.47 -19.52 -7.15
C ASN A 83 12.48 -18.13 -7.82
N SER A 84 13.14 -17.96 -8.98
CA SER A 84 13.32 -16.67 -9.64
C SER A 84 12.06 -16.04 -10.23
N TYR A 85 12.07 -14.71 -10.35
CA TYR A 85 10.98 -13.96 -10.98
C TYR A 85 10.75 -14.38 -12.44
N GLN A 86 11.83 -14.65 -13.19
CA GLN A 86 11.77 -15.12 -14.57
C GLN A 86 10.93 -16.39 -14.70
N MET A 87 11.14 -17.37 -13.81
CA MET A 87 10.36 -18.60 -13.81
C MET A 87 8.90 -18.34 -13.45
N ALA A 88 8.64 -17.50 -12.45
CA ALA A 88 7.28 -17.12 -12.06
C ALA A 88 6.51 -16.52 -13.25
N ALA A 89 7.09 -15.51 -13.92
CA ALA A 89 6.48 -14.89 -15.09
C ALA A 89 6.24 -15.88 -16.24
N LEU A 90 7.18 -16.79 -16.50
CA LEU A 90 7.03 -17.81 -17.54
C LEU A 90 5.92 -18.80 -17.23
N VAL A 91 5.84 -19.30 -15.98
CA VAL A 91 4.83 -20.27 -15.56
C VAL A 91 3.43 -19.66 -15.56
N THR A 92 3.31 -18.40 -15.19
CA THR A 92 2.02 -17.69 -15.10
C THR A 92 1.62 -16.97 -16.39
N ASP A 93 2.38 -17.17 -17.48
CA ASP A 93 2.19 -16.49 -18.78
C ASP A 93 2.15 -14.95 -18.66
N THR A 94 2.87 -14.40 -17.69
CA THR A 94 3.02 -12.96 -17.47
C THR A 94 4.23 -12.40 -18.21
N GLU A 95 4.25 -11.09 -18.46
CA GLU A 95 5.37 -10.44 -19.12
C GLU A 95 6.63 -10.47 -18.25
N ILE A 96 7.77 -10.81 -18.88
CA ILE A 96 9.08 -10.74 -18.25
C ILE A 96 9.52 -9.29 -18.22
N VAL A 97 9.73 -8.76 -17.03
CA VAL A 97 10.34 -7.44 -16.82
C VAL A 97 11.86 -7.62 -16.74
N PRO A 98 12.66 -6.86 -17.50
CA PRO A 98 14.11 -6.85 -17.31
C PRO A 98 14.43 -6.38 -15.87
N GLY A 99 15.10 -7.22 -15.08
CA GLY A 99 15.43 -6.88 -13.70
C GLY A 99 16.40 -5.70 -13.61
N ASP A 100 16.04 -4.72 -12.78
CA ASP A 100 16.90 -3.62 -12.35
C ASP A 100 16.85 -3.55 -10.83
N GLU A 101 17.97 -3.87 -10.18
CA GLU A 101 18.04 -4.00 -8.73
C GLU A 101 19.13 -3.12 -8.12
N ARG A 102 19.02 -2.86 -6.81
CA ARG A 102 20.02 -2.09 -6.06
C ARG A 102 20.58 -2.92 -4.91
N LEU A 103 21.90 -3.01 -4.85
CA LEU A 103 22.61 -3.69 -3.77
C LEU A 103 23.20 -2.68 -2.79
N HIS A 104 22.80 -2.77 -1.52
CA HIS A 104 23.32 -1.90 -0.47
C HIS A 104 24.79 -2.25 -0.15
N PRO A 105 25.68 -1.26 0.04
CA PRO A 105 27.11 -1.51 0.22
C PRO A 105 27.47 -2.24 1.52
N ASN A 106 26.58 -2.18 2.52
CA ASN A 106 26.77 -2.84 3.82
C ASN A 106 25.97 -4.15 3.94
N ASP A 107 25.43 -4.68 2.84
CA ASP A 107 24.61 -5.91 2.91
C ASP A 107 25.49 -7.16 2.92
N GLU A 108 25.53 -7.88 4.03
CA GLU A 108 26.34 -9.10 4.18
C GLU A 108 25.59 -10.39 3.77
N ARG A 109 24.37 -10.27 3.21
CA ARG A 109 23.60 -11.43 2.76
C ARG A 109 24.23 -12.11 1.55
N SER A 110 23.90 -13.39 1.39
CA SER A 110 24.15 -14.13 0.15
C SER A 110 23.10 -13.73 -0.89
N TYR A 111 23.54 -13.60 -2.13
CA TYR A 111 22.73 -13.22 -3.27
C TYR A 111 22.84 -14.27 -4.37
N CYS A 112 21.79 -14.39 -5.19
CA CYS A 112 21.84 -15.09 -6.46
C CYS A 112 21.61 -14.08 -7.58
N LEU A 113 22.52 -14.08 -8.56
CA LEU A 113 22.38 -13.38 -9.83
C LEU A 113 22.20 -14.41 -10.93
N LEU A 114 21.09 -14.36 -11.65
CA LEU A 114 20.82 -15.16 -12.83
C LEU A 114 20.81 -14.26 -14.07
N LEU A 115 21.55 -14.64 -15.12
CA LEU A 115 21.67 -13.86 -16.35
C LEU A 115 21.07 -14.62 -17.53
N PHE A 116 20.11 -14.01 -18.20
CA PHE A 116 19.38 -14.62 -19.32
C PHE A 116 19.70 -13.90 -20.63
N ASP A 117 20.00 -14.64 -21.69
CA ASP A 117 20.16 -14.11 -23.05
C ASP A 117 18.94 -14.41 -23.95
N ASP A 118 18.05 -15.28 -23.49
CA ASP A 118 16.72 -15.56 -24.03
C ASP A 118 15.75 -15.97 -22.91
N LYS A 119 14.45 -16.06 -23.22
CA LYS A 119 13.39 -16.32 -22.24
C LYS A 119 13.64 -17.57 -21.39
N THR A 120 14.14 -18.64 -21.99
CA THR A 120 14.33 -19.95 -21.34
C THR A 120 15.78 -20.43 -21.37
N HIS A 121 16.72 -19.50 -21.52
CA HIS A 121 18.15 -19.82 -21.58
C HIS A 121 18.94 -19.02 -20.54
N LEU A 122 19.57 -19.74 -19.61
CA LEU A 122 20.44 -19.20 -18.57
C LEU A 122 21.88 -19.19 -19.07
N SER A 123 22.45 -17.99 -19.18
CA SER A 123 23.79 -17.73 -19.71
C SER A 123 24.87 -17.55 -18.63
N GLY A 124 24.46 -17.26 -17.39
CA GLY A 124 25.37 -17.11 -16.27
C GLY A 124 24.68 -17.08 -14.92
N MET A 125 25.42 -17.47 -13.89
CA MET A 125 24.94 -17.48 -12.50
C MET A 125 26.06 -17.08 -11.54
N PHE A 126 25.72 -16.28 -10.53
CA PHE A 126 26.53 -16.09 -9.33
C PHE A 126 25.70 -16.42 -8.11
N VAL A 127 26.29 -17.11 -7.13
CA VAL A 127 25.69 -17.35 -5.82
C VAL A 127 26.74 -17.07 -4.76
N GLY A 128 26.41 -16.22 -3.80
CA GLY A 128 27.25 -15.94 -2.64
C GLY A 128 27.18 -14.50 -2.17
N VAL A 129 28.07 -14.15 -1.24
CA VAL A 129 28.21 -12.77 -0.75
C VAL A 129 29.08 -11.99 -1.73
N PRO A 130 28.61 -10.88 -2.32
CA PRO A 130 29.42 -10.08 -3.24
C PRO A 130 30.66 -9.49 -2.54
N GLU A 131 31.82 -9.56 -3.20
CA GLU A 131 33.07 -9.02 -2.67
C GLU A 131 33.11 -7.50 -2.84
N ARG A 132 33.35 -6.76 -1.76
CA ARG A 132 33.29 -5.29 -1.80
C ARG A 132 34.63 -4.68 -1.41
N ASP A 133 35.09 -3.74 -2.23
CA ASP A 133 36.33 -2.99 -2.04
C ASP A 133 36.12 -1.52 -2.40
N GLY A 134 35.85 -0.70 -1.38
CA GLY A 134 35.55 0.72 -1.53
C GLY A 134 34.27 0.98 -2.33
N ASP A 135 34.43 1.45 -3.56
CA ASP A 135 33.34 1.81 -4.48
C ASP A 135 33.11 0.76 -5.57
N VAL A 136 33.73 -0.42 -5.43
CA VAL A 136 33.60 -1.54 -6.36
C VAL A 136 33.03 -2.76 -5.64
N CYS A 137 32.04 -3.39 -6.27
CA CYS A 137 31.48 -4.67 -5.90
C CYS A 137 31.84 -5.69 -6.99
N ARG A 138 32.37 -6.85 -6.60
CA ARG A 138 32.79 -7.92 -7.49
C ARG A 138 31.96 -9.18 -7.25
N MET A 139 31.56 -9.82 -8.35
CA MET A 139 30.87 -11.10 -8.34
C MET A 139 31.54 -12.02 -9.36
N GLU A 140 31.93 -13.23 -8.96
CA GLU A 140 32.47 -14.23 -9.88
C GLU A 140 31.33 -15.01 -10.53
N VAL A 141 30.90 -14.55 -11.71
CA VAL A 141 29.80 -15.15 -12.45
C VAL A 141 30.29 -16.38 -13.21
N ARG A 142 29.69 -17.53 -12.93
CA ARG A 142 29.87 -18.77 -13.69
C ARG A 142 29.05 -18.69 -14.97
N LEU A 143 29.71 -18.72 -16.12
CA LEU A 143 29.07 -18.76 -17.43
C LEU A 143 28.58 -20.17 -17.74
N MET A 144 27.40 -20.28 -18.34
CA MET A 144 26.81 -21.57 -18.68
C MET A 144 25.94 -21.50 -19.94
N ASP A 145 25.73 -22.65 -20.56
CA ASP A 145 24.78 -22.88 -21.66
C ASP A 145 23.71 -23.83 -21.09
N HIS A 146 22.59 -23.26 -20.65
CA HIS A 146 21.53 -23.99 -19.96
C HIS A 146 20.15 -23.57 -20.45
N ASP A 147 19.59 -24.38 -21.35
CA ASP A 147 18.19 -24.32 -21.76
C ASP A 147 17.31 -25.01 -20.70
N PHE A 148 16.43 -24.22 -20.08
CA PHE A 148 15.49 -24.68 -19.05
C PHE A 148 14.04 -24.71 -19.55
N SER A 149 13.79 -24.70 -20.86
CA SER A 149 12.44 -24.74 -21.44
C SER A 149 11.61 -25.93 -20.94
N ALA A 150 12.23 -27.11 -20.84
CA ALA A 150 11.57 -28.31 -20.35
C ALA A 150 11.18 -28.21 -18.86
N LEU A 151 11.96 -27.44 -18.07
CA LEU A 151 11.66 -27.18 -16.67
C LEU A 151 10.42 -26.30 -16.55
N VAL A 152 10.29 -25.26 -17.39
CA VAL A 152 9.11 -24.38 -17.44
C VAL A 152 7.85 -25.19 -17.74
N ASP A 153 7.88 -26.07 -18.75
CA ASP A 153 6.72 -26.89 -19.12
C ASP A 153 6.29 -27.80 -17.95
N SER A 154 7.26 -28.43 -17.28
CA SER A 154 6.99 -29.26 -16.10
C SER A 154 6.37 -28.45 -14.95
N GLU A 155 6.87 -27.25 -14.68
CA GLU A 155 6.38 -26.38 -13.62
C GLU A 155 4.98 -25.84 -13.92
N LYS A 156 4.67 -25.52 -15.18
CA LYS A 156 3.32 -25.15 -15.61
C LYS A 156 2.30 -26.24 -15.30
N GLU A 157 2.62 -27.48 -15.62
CA GLU A 157 1.75 -28.62 -15.33
C GLU A 157 1.56 -28.83 -13.82
N ALA A 158 2.65 -28.72 -13.05
CA ALA A 158 2.61 -28.86 -11.59
C ALA A 158 1.78 -27.76 -10.92
N PHE A 159 1.98 -26.50 -11.32
CA PHE A 159 1.28 -25.36 -10.75
C PHE A 159 -0.20 -25.32 -11.14
N ALA A 160 -0.56 -25.69 -12.38
CA ALA A 160 -1.95 -25.73 -12.82
C ALA A 160 -2.83 -26.71 -12.00
N GLY A 161 -2.22 -27.75 -11.42
CA GLY A 161 -2.89 -28.70 -10.52
C GLY A 161 -2.77 -28.36 -9.03
N ALA A 162 -2.06 -27.29 -8.68
CA ALA A 162 -1.76 -26.93 -7.30
C ALA A 162 -2.87 -26.09 -6.66
N SER A 163 -2.92 -26.11 -5.33
CA SER A 163 -3.69 -25.16 -4.53
C SER A 163 -2.79 -24.66 -3.40
N LEU A 164 -2.69 -23.33 -3.27
CA LEU A 164 -1.96 -22.71 -2.18
C LEU A 164 -2.91 -22.50 -0.99
N GLU A 165 -2.68 -23.26 0.09
CA GLU A 165 -3.47 -23.11 1.31
C GLU A 165 -2.97 -21.91 2.13
N LEU A 166 -3.62 -20.77 2.00
CA LEU A 166 -3.24 -19.53 2.71
C LEU A 166 -3.54 -19.57 4.23
N GLY A 167 -4.44 -20.44 4.67
CA GLY A 167 -4.90 -20.44 6.08
C GLY A 167 -5.69 -19.17 6.44
N LYS A 168 -5.75 -18.83 7.74
CA LYS A 168 -6.43 -17.61 8.20
C LYS A 168 -5.63 -16.35 7.85
N TYR A 169 -6.32 -15.28 7.51
CA TYR A 169 -5.69 -13.97 7.41
C TYR A 169 -5.29 -13.47 8.80
N ILE A 170 -4.09 -12.90 8.91
CA ILE A 170 -3.51 -12.31 10.10
C ILE A 170 -3.07 -10.89 9.71
N PRO A 171 -3.53 -9.84 10.39
CA PRO A 171 -3.06 -8.48 10.11
C PRO A 171 -1.53 -8.37 10.28
N PRO A 172 -0.81 -7.59 9.45
CA PRO A 172 0.66 -7.54 9.52
C PRO A 172 1.23 -7.21 10.91
N TYR A 173 0.57 -6.29 11.64
CA TYR A 173 0.97 -5.91 13.00
C TYR A 173 0.77 -7.01 14.04
N GLU A 174 -0.06 -8.02 13.76
CA GLU A 174 -0.23 -9.20 14.61
C GLU A 174 0.70 -10.36 14.22
N ALA A 175 1.40 -10.30 13.08
CA ALA A 175 2.19 -11.40 12.55
C ALA A 175 3.19 -11.95 13.58
N ALA A 176 3.94 -11.07 14.25
CA ALA A 176 4.90 -11.45 15.30
C ALA A 176 4.27 -12.04 16.57
N ARG A 177 2.98 -11.78 16.81
CA ARG A 177 2.23 -12.25 18.00
C ARG A 177 1.28 -13.41 17.69
N SER A 178 1.15 -13.77 16.42
CA SER A 178 0.23 -14.79 15.92
C SER A 178 0.60 -16.24 16.29
N GLY A 179 1.80 -16.44 16.83
CA GLY A 179 2.43 -17.74 17.02
C GLY A 179 3.37 -18.14 15.88
N ALA A 180 3.47 -17.32 14.83
CA ALA A 180 4.46 -17.49 13.78
C ALA A 180 5.90 -17.35 14.31
N ARG A 181 6.79 -18.20 13.82
CA ARG A 181 8.24 -18.14 14.00
C ARG A 181 8.95 -17.86 12.68
N TRP A 182 8.35 -18.30 11.58
CA TRP A 182 8.92 -18.22 10.24
C TRP A 182 7.91 -17.62 9.26
N TYR A 183 8.41 -17.03 8.19
CA TYR A 183 7.57 -16.61 7.07
C TYR A 183 8.25 -16.87 5.72
N LEU A 184 7.42 -17.02 4.68
CA LEU A 184 7.83 -16.90 3.27
C LEU A 184 7.31 -15.58 2.71
N GLU A 185 8.08 -14.99 1.80
CA GLU A 185 7.81 -13.69 1.20
C GLU A 185 7.45 -13.84 -0.27
N GLY A 186 6.41 -13.11 -0.71
CA GLY A 186 6.00 -13.00 -2.09
C GLY A 186 6.81 -11.95 -2.85
N TYR A 187 6.58 -11.86 -4.16
CA TYR A 187 7.08 -10.74 -4.95
C TYR A 187 6.27 -9.47 -4.73
N GLU A 188 6.91 -8.32 -4.91
CA GLU A 188 6.26 -7.00 -4.90
C GLU A 188 5.53 -6.73 -6.23
N THR A 189 4.48 -7.51 -6.50
CA THR A 189 3.66 -7.41 -7.73
C THR A 189 2.16 -7.32 -7.48
N GLY A 190 1.74 -7.34 -6.20
CA GLY A 190 0.33 -7.47 -5.86
C GLY A 190 -0.49 -6.25 -6.22
N THR A 191 -1.61 -6.49 -6.91
CA THR A 191 -2.53 -5.42 -7.31
C THR A 191 -3.63 -5.15 -6.28
N GLY A 192 -3.67 -5.93 -5.19
CA GLY A 192 -4.66 -5.83 -4.13
C GLY A 192 -4.36 -6.73 -2.92
N GLY A 193 -5.28 -6.74 -1.95
CA GLY A 193 -5.14 -7.46 -0.68
C GLY A 193 -5.33 -8.99 -0.75
N ASP A 194 -5.61 -9.56 -1.93
CA ASP A 194 -5.74 -11.00 -2.12
C ASP A 194 -4.54 -11.57 -2.90
N ILE A 195 -3.74 -12.39 -2.23
CA ILE A 195 -2.56 -13.06 -2.81
C ILE A 195 -2.96 -13.90 -4.03
N LEU A 196 -4.15 -14.52 -4.03
CA LEU A 196 -4.59 -15.44 -5.09
C LEU A 196 -4.96 -14.73 -6.39
N GLU A 197 -5.21 -13.42 -6.34
CA GLU A 197 -5.45 -12.61 -7.55
C GLU A 197 -4.14 -12.26 -8.28
N ASP A 198 -2.99 -12.41 -7.62
CA ASP A 198 -1.67 -12.26 -8.21
C ASP A 198 -1.03 -13.64 -8.50
N PRO A 199 -1.03 -14.08 -9.76
CA PRO A 199 -0.50 -15.40 -10.11
C PRO A 199 1.02 -15.49 -9.93
N ILE A 200 1.77 -14.39 -10.07
CA ILE A 200 3.24 -14.37 -9.87
C ILE A 200 3.56 -14.65 -8.40
N GLN A 201 2.92 -13.90 -7.48
CA GLN A 201 3.10 -14.12 -6.05
C GLN A 201 2.62 -15.51 -5.62
N THR A 202 1.46 -15.92 -6.14
CA THR A 202 0.90 -17.25 -5.83
C THR A 202 1.85 -18.35 -6.25
N TYR A 203 2.42 -18.29 -7.46
CA TYR A 203 3.43 -19.26 -7.92
C TYR A 203 4.66 -19.24 -7.02
N HIS A 204 5.23 -18.08 -6.75
CA HIS A 204 6.46 -17.96 -5.97
C HIS A 204 6.28 -18.52 -4.55
N LEU A 205 5.21 -18.14 -3.85
CA LEU A 205 4.91 -18.64 -2.51
C LEU A 205 4.61 -20.15 -2.51
N TRP A 206 3.90 -20.64 -3.53
CA TRP A 206 3.67 -22.08 -3.70
C TRP A 206 4.97 -22.84 -3.91
N ARG A 207 5.87 -22.35 -4.77
CA ARG A 207 7.11 -23.02 -5.11
C ARG A 207 8.07 -23.05 -3.92
N GLN A 208 8.21 -21.93 -3.21
CA GLN A 208 9.00 -21.89 -1.97
C GLN A 208 8.49 -22.90 -0.93
N ARG A 209 7.17 -22.96 -0.73
CA ARG A 209 6.54 -23.90 0.23
C ARG A 209 6.69 -25.37 -0.16
N THR A 210 6.71 -25.67 -1.46
CA THR A 210 6.84 -27.04 -1.99
C THR A 210 8.28 -27.41 -2.35
N SER A 211 9.24 -26.57 -2.00
CA SER A 211 10.66 -26.79 -2.25
C SER A 211 11.26 -27.77 -1.24
N ASP A 212 12.23 -28.56 -1.69
CA ASP A 212 13.08 -29.36 -0.79
C ASP A 212 13.93 -28.46 0.14
N HIS A 213 14.05 -27.18 -0.20
CA HIS A 213 14.72 -26.13 0.58
C HIS A 213 13.74 -25.23 1.35
N PHE A 214 12.49 -25.65 1.55
CA PHE A 214 11.46 -24.84 2.21
C PHE A 214 11.92 -24.22 3.54
N GLN A 215 12.64 -24.96 4.38
CA GLN A 215 13.13 -24.45 5.66
C GLN A 215 14.25 -23.41 5.51
N ASP A 216 15.07 -23.52 4.45
CA ASP A 216 16.15 -22.57 4.17
C ASP A 216 15.60 -21.26 3.61
N LEU A 217 14.52 -21.35 2.82
CA LEU A 217 13.79 -20.21 2.24
C LEU A 217 12.96 -19.43 3.27
N CYS A 218 12.65 -20.05 4.41
CA CYS A 218 11.94 -19.40 5.50
C CYS A 218 12.80 -18.31 6.18
N LEU A 219 12.22 -17.13 6.33
CA LEU A 219 12.79 -16.01 7.09
C LEU A 219 12.27 -16.01 8.53
N ASP A 220 13.11 -15.59 9.48
CA ASP A 220 12.73 -15.45 10.89
C ASP A 220 11.70 -14.33 11.04
N ILE A 221 10.58 -14.57 11.73
CA ILE A 221 9.54 -13.55 11.98
C ILE A 221 10.09 -12.28 12.66
N LEU A 222 11.23 -12.34 13.34
CA LEU A 222 11.89 -11.16 13.91
C LEU A 222 12.49 -10.23 12.85
N ARG A 223 12.68 -10.73 11.63
CA ARG A 223 13.06 -9.96 10.44
C ARG A 223 11.86 -9.47 9.65
N PHE A 224 10.65 -9.88 10.03
CA PHE A 224 9.44 -9.44 9.36
C PHE A 224 9.30 -7.95 9.54
N ASP A 225 9.62 -7.24 8.46
CA ASP A 225 9.44 -5.83 8.39
C ASP A 225 8.28 -5.58 7.43
N PHE A 226 7.11 -5.29 8.01
CA PHE A 226 5.99 -4.81 7.19
C PHE A 226 6.26 -3.40 6.65
N SER A 227 7.39 -2.78 7.06
CA SER A 227 8.30 -1.77 6.50
C SER A 227 8.29 -1.32 5.04
N HIS A 228 7.38 -1.78 4.17
CA HIS A 228 7.60 -1.63 2.73
C HIS A 228 7.70 -0.15 2.30
N ALA A 229 8.80 0.16 1.63
CA ALA A 229 8.97 1.34 0.79
C ALA A 229 8.19 1.15 -0.52
N GLU A 230 8.22 2.13 -1.42
CA GLU A 230 7.40 2.21 -2.64
C GLU A 230 7.28 0.91 -3.45
N GLY A 231 6.05 0.48 -3.74
CA GLY A 231 5.76 -0.62 -4.68
C GLY A 231 4.31 -1.11 -4.66
N ASP A 232 4.12 -2.41 -4.83
CA ASP A 232 2.84 -3.11 -4.94
C ASP A 232 2.56 -3.98 -3.68
N TYR A 233 1.38 -4.60 -3.56
CA TYR A 233 1.05 -5.43 -2.40
C TYR A 233 1.97 -6.66 -2.32
N VAL A 234 2.47 -6.97 -1.12
CA VAL A 234 3.31 -8.15 -0.88
C VAL A 234 2.60 -9.14 0.04
N GLY A 235 2.46 -10.38 -0.42
CA GLY A 235 1.87 -11.49 0.31
C GLY A 235 2.90 -12.29 1.10
N TYR A 236 2.51 -12.76 2.27
CA TYR A 236 3.37 -13.54 3.16
C TYR A 236 2.64 -14.77 3.71
N LEU A 237 3.33 -15.91 3.74
CA LEU A 237 2.85 -17.11 4.41
C LEU A 237 3.55 -17.25 5.76
N LEU A 238 2.77 -17.48 6.83
CA LEU A 238 3.25 -17.51 8.20
C LEU A 238 3.24 -18.94 8.76
N PHE A 239 4.32 -19.33 9.42
CA PHE A 239 4.52 -20.69 9.95
C PHE A 239 4.98 -20.67 11.42
N ASP A 240 4.57 -21.68 12.18
CA ASP A 240 5.01 -21.86 13.57
C ASP A 240 6.45 -22.39 13.64
N LYS A 241 6.97 -22.61 14.85
CA LYS A 241 8.35 -23.11 15.07
C LYS A 241 8.61 -24.51 14.49
N GLU A 242 7.56 -25.29 14.28
CA GLU A 242 7.58 -26.62 13.65
C GLU A 242 7.33 -26.55 12.13
N TYR A 243 7.26 -25.34 11.56
CA TYR A 243 6.93 -25.07 10.16
C TYR A 243 5.50 -25.46 9.74
N ASN A 244 4.55 -25.56 10.68
CA ASN A 244 3.13 -25.73 10.33
C ASN A 244 2.51 -24.39 9.96
N PRO A 245 1.55 -24.35 9.01
CA PRO A 245 0.90 -23.11 8.60
C PRO A 245 0.10 -22.50 9.76
N VAL A 246 0.36 -21.23 10.04
CA VAL A 246 -0.35 -20.41 11.03
C VAL A 246 -1.40 -19.54 10.33
N GLY A 247 -1.08 -19.04 9.14
CA GLY A 247 -1.95 -18.18 8.33
C GLY A 247 -1.15 -17.44 7.27
N HIS A 248 -1.71 -16.34 6.77
CA HIS A 248 -1.07 -15.45 5.81
C HIS A 248 -1.30 -14.00 6.21
N THR A 249 -0.47 -13.11 5.70
CA THR A 249 -0.66 -11.66 5.79
C THR A 249 -0.35 -11.02 4.45
N VAL A 250 -0.89 -9.82 4.23
CA VAL A 250 -0.59 -9.01 3.05
C VAL A 250 -0.22 -7.62 3.55
N VAL A 251 0.91 -7.12 3.08
CA VAL A 251 1.39 -5.78 3.37
C VAL A 251 1.04 -4.92 2.18
N GLU A 252 0.31 -3.84 2.46
CA GLU A 252 -0.08 -2.86 1.47
C GLU A 252 1.09 -1.90 1.20
N PRO A 253 1.26 -1.44 -0.05
CA PRO A 253 2.30 -0.46 -0.36
C PRO A 253 2.03 0.86 0.34
N LEU A 254 3.07 1.69 0.49
CA LEU A 254 2.93 3.10 0.85
C LEU A 254 2.27 3.86 -0.31
N ARG A 255 0.98 3.64 -0.54
CA ARG A 255 0.17 4.56 -1.31
C ARG A 255 -0.41 5.60 -0.33
N PRO A 256 -0.48 6.88 -0.72
CA PRO A 256 -1.55 7.73 -0.21
C PRO A 256 -2.88 6.96 -0.36
N GLY A 257 -3.90 7.23 0.46
CA GLY A 257 -5.23 6.65 0.27
C GLY A 257 -5.72 6.81 -1.18
N PRO A 258 -6.83 6.17 -1.58
CA PRO A 258 -7.19 5.87 -2.97
C PRO A 258 -7.56 7.11 -3.81
N VAL A 259 -6.80 8.20 -3.78
CA VAL A 259 -7.06 9.44 -4.50
C VAL A 259 -6.49 9.31 -5.92
N ARG A 260 -7.33 8.97 -6.91
CA ARG A 260 -6.94 8.74 -8.31
C ARG A 260 -6.90 10.00 -9.16
N SER A 261 -7.55 11.08 -8.74
CA SER A 261 -7.62 12.35 -9.48
C SER A 261 -6.88 13.51 -8.80
N ALA A 262 -5.90 13.20 -7.94
CA ALA A 262 -5.08 14.24 -7.33
C ALA A 262 -4.32 15.05 -8.39
N PRO A 263 -4.01 16.34 -8.12
CA PRO A 263 -3.03 17.09 -8.89
C PRO A 263 -1.71 16.29 -8.95
N PRO A 264 -0.92 16.41 -10.03
CA PRO A 264 0.33 15.68 -10.16
C PRO A 264 1.22 15.86 -8.92
N THR A 265 1.61 14.75 -8.30
CA THR A 265 2.56 14.76 -7.19
C THR A 265 3.90 15.28 -7.70
N LEU A 266 4.35 16.40 -7.16
CA LEU A 266 5.64 17.00 -7.50
C LEU A 266 6.78 16.28 -6.78
N ASN A 267 6.54 15.86 -5.55
CA ASN A 267 7.47 15.13 -4.69
C ASN A 267 6.72 14.52 -3.51
N GLU A 268 7.34 13.62 -2.76
CA GLU A 268 6.80 13.03 -1.55
C GLU A 268 7.73 13.29 -0.37
N VAL A 269 7.15 13.56 0.80
CA VAL A 269 7.91 13.78 2.04
C VAL A 269 7.35 12.87 3.12
N ASN A 270 8.21 12.01 3.65
CA ASN A 270 7.87 11.12 4.76
C ASN A 270 8.15 11.81 6.10
N PHE A 271 7.21 11.71 7.03
CA PHE A 271 7.35 12.17 8.40
C PHE A 271 7.19 11.01 9.36
N ASP A 272 8.23 10.78 10.15
CA ASP A 272 8.20 9.87 11.29
C ASP A 272 7.72 10.61 12.53
N LEU A 273 6.57 10.21 13.04
CA LEU A 273 5.88 10.79 14.16
C LEU A 273 6.02 9.91 15.39
N GLN A 274 6.15 10.57 16.54
CA GLN A 274 6.22 9.93 17.84
C GLN A 274 4.97 10.30 18.63
N LEU A 275 4.28 9.29 19.17
CA LEU A 275 3.16 9.52 20.08
C LEU A 275 3.65 10.21 21.36
N GLY A 276 2.94 11.28 21.72
CA GLY A 276 3.05 11.96 22.98
C GLY A 276 2.38 11.18 24.13
N PRO A 277 2.57 11.63 25.39
CA PRO A 277 2.00 10.97 26.57
C PRO A 277 0.46 10.93 26.61
N ASP A 278 -0.20 11.80 25.86
CA ASP A 278 -1.66 11.86 25.69
C ASP A 278 -2.18 10.94 24.58
N GLY A 279 -1.28 10.21 23.90
CA GLY A 279 -1.64 9.33 22.79
C GLY A 279 -1.91 10.07 21.48
N THR A 280 -1.53 11.34 21.36
CA THR A 280 -1.57 12.09 20.10
C THR A 280 -0.18 12.26 19.50
N SER A 281 -0.11 12.36 18.19
CA SER A 281 1.09 12.78 17.45
C SER A 281 0.95 14.24 17.04
N ALA A 282 2.03 15.00 17.19
CA ALA A 282 2.08 16.39 16.77
C ALA A 282 2.89 16.52 15.47
N LEU A 283 2.30 17.17 14.48
CA LEU A 283 3.04 17.65 13.31
C LEU A 283 3.27 19.15 13.49
N SER A 284 4.46 19.51 13.99
CA SER A 284 4.77 20.91 14.28
C SER A 284 5.10 21.68 13.00
N LYS A 285 4.77 22.97 12.96
CA LYS A 285 5.23 23.87 11.91
C LYS A 285 6.76 23.89 11.77
N GLU A 286 7.48 23.73 12.88
CA GLU A 286 8.95 23.65 12.85
C GLU A 286 9.45 22.42 12.06
N LEU A 287 8.80 21.26 12.25
CA LEU A 287 9.11 20.04 11.49
C LEU A 287 8.75 20.19 10.01
N LEU A 288 7.62 20.83 9.74
CA LEU A 288 7.17 21.14 8.38
C LEU A 288 8.10 22.12 7.67
N ASP A 289 8.45 23.24 8.30
CA ASP A 289 9.28 24.30 7.71
C ASP A 289 10.73 23.80 7.40
N LEU A 290 11.18 22.73 8.06
CA LEU A 290 12.46 22.06 7.76
C LEU A 290 12.43 21.25 6.46
N SER A 291 11.28 20.67 6.10
CA SER A 291 11.15 19.73 4.99
C SER A 291 10.37 20.30 3.80
N ILE A 292 9.49 21.27 4.03
CA ILE A 292 8.58 21.85 3.05
C ILE A 292 8.54 23.37 3.29
N MET A 293 9.19 24.14 2.41
CA MET A 293 9.28 25.59 2.58
C MET A 293 7.99 26.31 2.24
N ASN A 294 7.75 27.45 2.90
CA ASN A 294 6.67 28.43 2.67
C ASN A 294 5.25 28.01 3.08
N ILE A 295 5.08 26.94 3.85
CA ILE A 295 3.78 26.60 4.44
C ILE A 295 3.33 27.74 5.34
N ARG A 296 2.10 28.21 5.12
CA ARG A 296 1.45 29.18 6.00
C ARG A 296 0.49 28.50 6.96
N ASN A 297 -0.26 27.51 6.49
CA ASN A 297 -1.38 26.91 7.19
C ASN A 297 -1.38 25.37 7.04
N VAL A 298 -1.87 24.69 8.08
CA VAL A 298 -2.06 23.24 8.12
C VAL A 298 -3.49 22.97 8.59
N ALA A 299 -4.22 22.14 7.85
CA ALA A 299 -5.50 21.59 8.30
C ALA A 299 -5.32 20.10 8.59
N ALA A 300 -5.81 19.65 9.74
CA ALA A 300 -5.83 18.25 10.11
C ALA A 300 -7.20 17.88 10.65
N PHE A 301 -7.83 16.88 10.06
CA PHE A 301 -9.16 16.44 10.49
C PHE A 301 -9.36 14.97 10.15
N TYR A 302 -10.39 14.38 10.76
CA TYR A 302 -10.85 13.04 10.44
C TYR A 302 -12.15 13.13 9.67
N THR A 303 -12.25 12.32 8.61
CA THR A 303 -13.47 12.19 7.83
C THR A 303 -13.67 10.72 7.45
N PRO A 304 -14.91 10.24 7.27
CA PRO A 304 -15.15 8.97 6.59
C PRO A 304 -14.46 8.97 5.22
N THR A 305 -14.06 7.80 4.70
CA THR A 305 -13.49 7.68 3.35
C THR A 305 -14.45 8.29 2.30
N LEU A 306 -13.99 9.27 1.52
CA LEU A 306 -14.76 10.01 0.51
C LEU A 306 -14.24 9.67 -0.91
N GLY A 307 -14.51 8.45 -1.37
CA GLY A 307 -14.17 8.05 -2.74
C GLY A 307 -12.70 8.29 -3.10
N GLU A 308 -12.45 8.58 -4.37
CA GLU A 308 -11.11 8.64 -4.96
C GLU A 308 -10.71 10.06 -5.45
N GLU A 309 -11.49 11.10 -5.12
CA GLU A 309 -11.28 12.45 -5.64
C GLU A 309 -10.77 13.41 -4.55
N LEU A 310 -9.62 14.08 -4.75
CA LEU A 310 -9.04 14.96 -3.72
C LEU A 310 -9.98 16.11 -3.35
N ASP A 311 -10.69 16.62 -4.36
CA ASP A 311 -11.65 17.71 -4.22
C ASP A 311 -12.77 17.36 -3.23
N ASP A 312 -13.20 16.10 -3.15
CA ASP A 312 -14.22 15.66 -2.21
C ASP A 312 -13.74 15.83 -0.76
N TYR A 313 -12.47 15.51 -0.48
CA TYR A 313 -11.86 15.71 0.83
C TYR A 313 -11.58 17.19 1.13
N LEU A 314 -11.16 17.97 0.13
CA LEU A 314 -10.98 19.43 0.30
C LEU A 314 -12.29 20.13 0.61
N LEU A 315 -13.39 19.75 -0.05
CA LEU A 315 -14.72 20.31 0.21
C LEU A 315 -15.34 19.82 1.53
N ALA A 316 -14.94 18.65 2.02
CA ALA A 316 -15.32 18.16 3.34
C ALA A 316 -14.50 18.80 4.48
N SER A 317 -13.37 19.44 4.15
CA SER A 317 -12.53 20.13 5.11
C SER A 317 -13.05 21.52 5.48
N ASP A 318 -12.45 22.12 6.51
CA ASP A 318 -12.65 23.51 6.89
C ASP A 318 -11.98 24.52 5.94
N ALA A 319 -11.08 24.07 5.06
CA ALA A 319 -10.33 24.92 4.14
C ALA A 319 -11.23 25.66 3.13
N ALA A 320 -12.27 25.00 2.62
CA ALA A 320 -13.21 25.62 1.69
C ALA A 320 -14.06 26.74 2.35
N PRO A 321 -14.73 26.49 3.49
CA PRO A 321 -15.37 27.54 4.30
C PRO A 321 -14.45 28.69 4.69
N ALA A 322 -13.24 28.36 5.14
CA ALA A 322 -12.20 29.31 5.49
C ALA A 322 -11.82 30.24 4.34
N ALA A 323 -11.63 29.68 3.14
CA ALA A 323 -11.29 30.44 1.94
C ALA A 323 -12.41 31.43 1.59
N VAL A 324 -13.67 31.02 1.72
CA VAL A 324 -14.84 31.89 1.50
C VAL A 324 -14.92 33.02 2.53
N ALA A 325 -14.68 32.72 3.81
CA ALA A 325 -14.68 33.72 4.87
C ALA A 325 -13.42 34.62 4.89
N GLY A 326 -12.45 34.36 4.00
CA GLY A 326 -11.21 35.13 3.92
C GLY A 326 -10.30 34.94 5.13
N TRP A 327 -10.43 33.81 5.83
CA TRP A 327 -9.59 33.48 6.96
C TRP A 327 -8.19 33.10 6.51
N THR A 328 -7.19 33.59 7.23
CA THR A 328 -5.78 33.47 6.83
C THR A 328 -4.91 32.73 7.84
N GLN A 329 -5.45 32.34 9.00
CA GLN A 329 -4.75 31.63 10.06
C GLN A 329 -5.44 30.29 10.37
N PHE A 330 -4.72 29.19 10.14
CA PHE A 330 -5.00 27.86 10.69
C PHE A 330 -3.83 27.43 11.57
N GLU A 331 -4.06 26.43 12.43
CA GLU A 331 -3.14 26.06 13.50
C GLU A 331 -1.68 25.87 13.02
N SER A 332 -0.73 26.41 13.80
CA SER A 332 0.71 26.25 13.54
C SER A 332 1.24 24.87 13.98
N ALA A 333 0.42 24.03 14.57
CA ALA A 333 0.76 22.67 14.94
C ALA A 333 -0.55 21.91 15.03
N VAL A 334 -0.60 20.74 14.40
CA VAL A 334 -1.79 19.88 14.44
C VAL A 334 -1.48 18.66 15.28
N ASN A 335 -2.34 18.39 16.26
CA ASN A 335 -2.31 17.16 17.05
C ASN A 335 -3.41 16.24 16.55
N PHE A 336 -3.07 14.98 16.31
CA PHE A 336 -4.02 13.98 15.85
C PHE A 336 -3.71 12.62 16.49
N ASP A 337 -4.72 11.76 16.62
CA ASP A 337 -4.54 10.40 17.12
C ASP A 337 -4.33 9.42 15.95
N PRO A 338 -3.10 9.01 15.65
CA PRO A 338 -2.83 8.12 14.52
C PRO A 338 -3.45 6.72 14.67
N ARG A 339 -4.05 6.39 15.82
CA ARG A 339 -4.73 5.11 16.09
C ARG A 339 -6.22 5.16 15.81
N ARG A 340 -6.76 6.30 15.39
CA ARG A 340 -8.20 6.46 15.17
C ARG A 340 -8.65 5.55 14.03
N GLU A 341 -9.52 4.59 14.36
CA GLU A 341 -10.07 3.61 13.42
C GLU A 341 -11.40 4.10 12.81
N GLY A 342 -11.69 3.67 11.59
CA GLY A 342 -12.98 3.90 10.91
C GLY A 342 -13.13 5.25 10.20
N GLU A 343 -12.13 6.13 10.30
CA GLU A 343 -12.04 7.41 9.61
C GLU A 343 -10.63 7.59 9.04
N GLU A 344 -10.52 8.38 7.98
CA GLU A 344 -9.24 8.77 7.38
C GLU A 344 -8.76 10.06 8.00
N LEU A 345 -7.47 10.11 8.32
CA LEU A 345 -6.79 11.36 8.63
C LEU A 345 -6.56 12.10 7.31
N CYS A 346 -7.08 13.31 7.23
CA CYS A 346 -6.75 14.27 6.18
C CYS A 346 -5.78 15.32 6.75
N LEU A 347 -4.64 15.50 6.10
CA LEU A 347 -3.71 16.60 6.36
C LEU A 347 -3.54 17.41 5.08
N PHE A 348 -3.78 18.71 5.16
CA PHE A 348 -3.61 19.63 4.03
C PHE A 348 -2.69 20.79 4.40
N LEU A 349 -1.72 21.08 3.52
CA LEU A 349 -0.69 22.09 3.70
C LEU A 349 -0.91 23.20 2.67
N PHE A 350 -0.98 24.45 3.12
CA PHE A 350 -1.30 25.60 2.27
C PHE A 350 -0.29 26.74 2.46
N ASP A 351 0.05 27.46 1.39
CA ASP A 351 0.74 28.76 1.47
C ASP A 351 -0.20 29.96 1.23
N ALA A 352 -1.42 29.72 0.75
CA ALA A 352 -2.46 30.70 0.53
C ALA A 352 -3.84 30.04 0.72
N PRO A 353 -4.91 30.82 0.94
CA PRO A 353 -6.24 30.28 1.25
C PRO A 353 -6.79 29.25 0.25
N THR A 354 -6.37 29.32 -1.02
CA THR A 354 -6.81 28.42 -2.09
C THR A 354 -5.68 27.68 -2.78
N HIS A 355 -4.46 27.70 -2.23
CA HIS A 355 -3.32 27.06 -2.84
C HIS A 355 -2.78 25.96 -1.92
N LEU A 356 -2.99 24.72 -2.35
CA LEU A 356 -2.58 23.49 -1.67
C LEU A 356 -1.18 23.10 -2.16
N MET A 357 -0.25 23.04 -1.20
CA MET A 357 1.14 22.66 -1.41
C MET A 357 1.43 21.19 -1.10
N GLY A 358 0.57 20.56 -0.30
CA GLY A 358 0.70 19.15 -0.05
C GLY A 358 -0.46 18.57 0.72
N TRP A 359 -0.63 17.27 0.60
CA TRP A 359 -1.77 16.56 1.15
C TRP A 359 -1.44 15.14 1.58
N TYR A 360 -2.19 14.66 2.56
CA TYR A 360 -2.26 13.27 2.98
C TYR A 360 -3.72 12.95 3.29
N VAL A 361 -4.19 11.81 2.80
CA VAL A 361 -5.50 11.25 3.12
C VAL A 361 -5.29 9.77 3.38
N GLY A 362 -5.63 9.29 4.58
CA GLY A 362 -5.55 7.87 4.90
C GLY A 362 -5.30 7.58 6.38
N THR A 363 -4.92 6.35 6.68
CA THR A 363 -4.61 5.91 8.05
C THR A 363 -3.10 5.99 8.30
N PRO A 364 -2.64 6.76 9.32
CA PRO A 364 -1.22 6.83 9.64
C PRO A 364 -0.63 5.45 9.91
N ARG A 365 0.51 5.18 9.32
CA ARG A 365 1.09 3.84 9.36
C ARG A 365 1.90 3.65 10.63
N GLN A 366 1.59 2.65 11.43
CA GLN A 366 2.41 2.32 12.60
C GLN A 366 3.76 1.72 12.15
N ILE A 367 4.87 2.30 12.59
CA ILE A 367 6.26 1.84 12.30
C ILE A 367 7.01 1.42 13.58
N GLY A 368 6.34 1.47 14.73
CA GLY A 368 6.85 1.05 16.03
C GLY A 368 5.78 1.17 17.10
N ALA A 369 6.07 0.73 18.33
CA ALA A 369 5.07 0.69 19.41
C ALA A 369 4.34 2.03 19.60
N ASP A 370 5.09 3.13 19.56
CA ASP A 370 4.59 4.50 19.72
C ASP A 370 5.02 5.40 18.55
N ARG A 371 5.35 4.80 17.39
CA ARG A 371 5.86 5.53 16.22
C ARG A 371 5.00 5.28 15.01
N TYR A 372 4.71 6.35 14.28
CA TYR A 372 3.88 6.33 13.09
C TYR A 372 4.60 7.04 11.95
N SER A 373 4.28 6.68 10.73
CA SER A 373 4.78 7.32 9.52
C SER A 373 3.60 7.81 8.70
N ILE A 374 3.73 9.01 8.17
CA ILE A 374 2.83 9.56 7.17
C ILE A 374 3.65 10.04 5.98
N ARG A 375 3.05 9.99 4.80
CA ARG A 375 3.67 10.43 3.56
C ARG A 375 2.86 11.55 2.96
N ILE A 376 3.39 12.76 2.99
CA ILE A 376 2.72 13.91 2.41
C ILE A 376 3.12 14.02 0.94
N ASN A 377 2.12 14.03 0.06
CA ASN A 377 2.29 14.30 -1.36
C ASN A 377 2.39 15.81 -1.55
N LEU A 378 3.48 16.30 -2.12
CA LEU A 378 3.61 17.71 -2.48
C LEU A 378 2.97 17.96 -3.83
N CYS A 379 2.28 19.09 -3.95
CA CYS A 379 1.59 19.50 -5.17
C CYS A 379 1.67 21.03 -5.35
N ASP A 380 1.25 21.48 -6.52
CA ASP A 380 0.97 22.88 -6.84
C ASP A 380 -0.47 22.90 -7.34
N TYR A 381 -1.41 23.14 -6.41
CA TYR A 381 -2.83 23.04 -6.71
C TYR A 381 -3.61 24.26 -6.22
N ASP A 382 -4.00 25.11 -7.17
CA ASP A 382 -4.91 26.22 -6.94
C ASP A 382 -6.36 25.78 -7.14
N PHE A 383 -7.07 25.61 -6.02
CA PHE A 383 -8.48 25.22 -5.99
C PHE A 383 -9.42 26.44 -5.93
N ALA A 384 -8.93 27.66 -6.18
CA ALA A 384 -9.80 28.84 -6.28
C ALA A 384 -10.95 28.70 -7.29
N PRO A 385 -10.78 28.08 -8.48
CA PRO A 385 -11.88 27.87 -9.41
C PRO A 385 -12.99 26.98 -8.83
N LEU A 386 -12.61 25.94 -8.08
CA LEU A 386 -13.54 25.05 -7.39
C LEU A 386 -14.35 25.83 -6.35
N ILE A 387 -13.69 26.62 -5.49
CA ILE A 387 -14.37 27.45 -4.49
C ILE A 387 -15.31 28.46 -5.16
N ALA A 388 -14.88 29.13 -6.23
CA ALA A 388 -15.70 30.10 -6.93
C ALA A 388 -16.97 29.46 -7.54
N GLU A 389 -16.86 28.25 -8.10
CA GLU A 389 -18.01 27.47 -8.58
C GLU A 389 -18.99 27.16 -7.44
N LYS A 390 -18.47 26.60 -6.33
CA LYS A 390 -19.28 26.20 -5.18
C LYS A 390 -19.94 27.39 -4.49
N GLN A 391 -19.22 28.50 -4.33
CA GLN A 391 -19.74 29.74 -3.75
C GLN A 391 -20.87 30.32 -4.62
N ALA A 392 -20.71 30.35 -5.94
CA ALA A 392 -21.76 30.85 -6.83
C ALA A 392 -23.05 30.02 -6.74
N ALA A 393 -22.92 28.69 -6.63
CA ALA A 393 -24.06 27.80 -6.42
C ALA A 393 -24.70 28.01 -5.03
N TYR A 394 -23.89 28.10 -3.97
CA TYR A 394 -24.38 28.41 -2.62
C TYR A 394 -25.17 29.71 -2.57
N GLU A 395 -24.66 30.79 -3.16
CA GLU A 395 -25.34 32.09 -3.18
C GLU A 395 -26.73 32.05 -3.81
N SER A 396 -26.95 31.12 -4.75
CA SER A 396 -28.26 30.92 -5.38
C SER A 396 -29.25 30.14 -4.52
N GLU A 397 -28.77 29.39 -3.53
CA GLU A 397 -29.57 28.49 -2.68
C GLU A 397 -29.66 28.93 -1.22
N LYS A 398 -28.75 29.80 -0.74
CA LYS A 398 -28.62 30.09 0.69
C LYS A 398 -29.89 30.60 1.36
N ALA A 399 -30.75 31.32 0.64
CA ALA A 399 -32.01 31.83 1.16
C ALA A 399 -33.00 30.72 1.53
N SER A 400 -33.02 29.59 0.80
CA SER A 400 -33.93 28.48 1.10
C SER A 400 -33.39 27.54 2.17
N LEU A 401 -32.07 27.53 2.40
CA LEU A 401 -31.46 26.67 3.42
C LEU A 401 -31.94 26.98 4.84
N PHE A 402 -32.26 28.25 5.10
CA PHE A 402 -32.58 28.75 6.43
C PHE A 402 -33.98 29.38 6.50
N GLU A 403 -34.90 28.90 5.66
CA GLU A 403 -36.28 29.42 5.62
C GLU A 403 -37.07 29.06 6.88
N PHE A 404 -36.85 27.87 7.43
CA PHE A 404 -37.61 27.32 8.56
C PHE A 404 -36.71 27.01 9.75
N TYR A 405 -36.89 27.79 10.82
CA TYR A 405 -36.24 27.53 12.10
C TYR A 405 -37.09 26.58 12.96
N PHE A 406 -36.42 25.64 13.61
CA PHE A 406 -36.98 24.80 14.67
C PHE A 406 -36.18 24.96 15.96
N THR A 407 -36.88 24.95 17.09
CA THR A 407 -36.24 24.76 18.39
C THR A 407 -35.55 23.38 18.45
N PRO A 408 -34.50 23.19 19.26
CA PRO A 408 -33.83 21.89 19.37
C PRO A 408 -34.81 20.74 19.70
N GLU A 409 -35.82 20.98 20.54
CA GLU A 409 -36.84 19.99 20.89
C GLU A 409 -37.75 19.64 19.70
N GLU A 410 -38.14 20.63 18.89
CA GLU A 410 -38.92 20.39 17.67
C GLU A 410 -38.10 19.67 16.61
N ALA A 411 -36.81 20.01 16.49
CA ALA A 411 -35.89 19.39 15.55
C ALA A 411 -35.75 17.89 15.84
N GLN A 412 -35.60 17.48 17.10
CA GLN A 412 -35.55 16.06 17.48
C GLN A 412 -36.81 15.27 17.12
N GLN A 413 -37.97 15.93 17.13
CA GLN A 413 -39.24 15.26 16.82
C GLN A 413 -39.51 15.15 15.33
N LYS A 414 -38.94 16.07 14.53
CA LYS A 414 -39.30 16.24 13.11
C LYS A 414 -38.20 15.79 12.15
N ALA A 415 -36.94 15.91 12.55
CA ALA A 415 -35.81 15.52 11.73
C ALA A 415 -35.45 14.06 11.97
N ALA A 416 -35.10 13.35 10.90
CA ALA A 416 -34.51 12.02 10.99
C ALA A 416 -33.00 12.11 11.23
N ARG A 417 -32.34 13.10 10.60
CA ARG A 417 -30.89 13.31 10.63
C ARG A 417 -30.57 14.80 10.62
N CYS A 418 -29.32 15.15 10.91
CA CYS A 418 -28.85 16.54 10.84
C CYS A 418 -27.42 16.65 10.31
N LEU A 419 -27.10 17.79 9.70
CA LEU A 419 -25.75 18.16 9.27
C LEU A 419 -25.22 19.24 10.19
N ARG A 420 -23.94 19.17 10.56
CA ARG A 420 -23.32 20.09 11.50
C ARG A 420 -22.36 21.03 10.78
N GLY A 421 -22.55 22.33 11.00
CA GLY A 421 -21.66 23.36 10.45
C GLY A 421 -20.29 23.41 11.10
N PHE A 422 -19.34 24.03 10.40
CA PHE A 422 -18.03 24.36 10.96
C PHE A 422 -18.18 25.45 12.05
N GLY A 423 -17.49 25.29 13.18
CA GLY A 423 -17.74 26.08 14.40
C GLY A 423 -16.65 27.09 14.74
N VAL A 424 -16.92 28.37 14.47
CA VAL A 424 -16.38 29.51 15.26
C VAL A 424 -17.34 30.71 15.09
N THR A 425 -18.40 30.77 15.89
CA THR A 425 -19.10 32.05 16.10
C THR A 425 -18.90 32.46 17.55
N HIS A 426 -17.98 33.41 17.77
CA HIS A 426 -17.91 34.14 19.03
C HIS A 426 -19.01 35.20 19.02
N GLY A 427 -20.17 34.89 19.61
CA GLY A 427 -21.14 35.88 20.07
C GLY A 427 -21.78 36.77 19.00
N ALA A 428 -21.91 36.30 17.76
CA ALA A 428 -22.71 36.96 16.73
C ALA A 428 -23.89 36.08 16.33
N ALA A 429 -24.99 36.72 15.91
CA ALA A 429 -26.22 36.04 15.53
C ALA A 429 -25.95 34.95 14.47
N PRO A 430 -26.78 33.88 14.42
CA PRO A 430 -26.70 32.96 13.30
C PRO A 430 -26.80 33.75 11.99
N MET A 431 -25.84 33.53 11.08
CA MET A 431 -25.69 34.13 9.74
C MET A 431 -24.67 35.27 9.52
N ASP A 432 -23.92 35.73 10.53
CA ASP A 432 -22.94 36.81 10.30
C ASP A 432 -21.58 36.32 9.73
N ASP A 433 -21.35 35.00 9.69
CA ASP A 433 -20.14 34.39 9.14
C ASP A 433 -20.55 33.31 8.11
N ASP A 434 -20.28 33.57 6.82
CA ASP A 434 -20.70 32.71 5.71
C ASP A 434 -20.06 31.30 5.75
N ALA A 435 -19.00 31.08 6.56
CA ALA A 435 -18.27 29.81 6.63
C ALA A 435 -19.13 28.62 7.10
N GLY A 436 -19.81 28.74 8.26
CA GLY A 436 -20.60 27.65 8.83
C GLY A 436 -21.76 27.20 7.91
N PRO A 437 -22.61 28.15 7.46
CA PRO A 437 -23.65 27.90 6.47
C PRO A 437 -23.15 27.30 5.15
N PHE A 438 -22.03 27.78 4.63
CA PHE A 438 -21.42 27.25 3.40
C PHE A 438 -20.94 25.81 3.59
N HIS A 439 -20.33 25.48 4.73
CA HIS A 439 -19.90 24.12 5.05
C HIS A 439 -21.08 23.13 5.07
N MET A 440 -22.18 23.48 5.75
CA MET A 440 -23.36 22.61 5.79
C MET A 440 -23.99 22.42 4.39
N TRP A 441 -23.94 23.46 3.55
CA TRP A 441 -24.40 23.35 2.17
C TRP A 441 -23.52 22.41 1.34
N LEU A 442 -22.19 22.48 1.50
CA LEU A 442 -21.27 21.54 0.85
C LEU A 442 -21.57 20.08 1.23
N GLN A 443 -21.81 19.83 2.52
CA GLN A 443 -22.21 18.50 3.00
C GLN A 443 -23.57 18.07 2.41
N LEU A 444 -24.57 18.97 2.39
CA LEU A 444 -25.91 18.71 1.84
C LEU A 444 -25.87 18.35 0.35
N ARG A 445 -24.94 18.95 -0.41
CA ARG A 445 -24.78 18.71 -1.85
C ARG A 445 -23.77 17.63 -2.18
N SER A 446 -23.12 17.04 -1.17
CA SER A 446 -22.13 16.00 -1.38
C SER A 446 -22.79 14.68 -1.82
N PRO A 447 -22.17 13.92 -2.74
CA PRO A 447 -22.59 12.54 -3.02
C PRO A 447 -22.43 11.62 -1.81
N TYR A 448 -21.73 12.05 -0.76
CA TYR A 448 -21.53 11.32 0.49
C TYR A 448 -22.38 11.85 1.64
N LEU A 449 -23.54 12.45 1.36
CA LEU A 449 -24.47 12.96 2.38
C LEU A 449 -24.69 11.96 3.54
N ASP A 450 -24.84 10.68 3.21
CA ASP A 450 -25.02 9.60 4.18
C ASP A 450 -23.87 9.45 5.19
N LYS A 451 -22.66 9.88 4.83
CA LYS A 451 -21.47 9.82 5.69
C LYS A 451 -21.36 11.03 6.61
N PHE A 452 -21.95 12.18 6.22
CA PHE A 452 -21.92 13.42 7.01
C PHE A 452 -23.13 13.57 7.93
N ALA A 453 -24.28 13.02 7.54
CA ALA A 453 -25.51 13.20 8.29
C ALA A 453 -25.51 12.42 9.61
N LEU A 454 -25.62 13.17 10.70
CA LEU A 454 -25.61 12.70 12.08
C LEU A 454 -27.02 12.36 12.58
N PRO A 455 -27.15 11.46 13.56
CA PRO A 455 -28.40 11.30 14.32
C PRO A 455 -28.77 12.59 15.07
N THR A 456 -30.06 12.77 15.38
CA THR A 456 -30.58 14.01 16.01
C THR A 456 -30.39 14.07 17.52
N ASP A 457 -29.90 13.00 18.14
CA ASP A 457 -29.48 12.97 19.55
C ASP A 457 -28.33 13.95 19.83
N VAL A 458 -27.48 14.23 18.83
CA VAL A 458 -26.43 15.26 18.89
C VAL A 458 -26.96 16.68 19.06
N LEU A 459 -28.28 16.90 19.01
CA LEU A 459 -28.88 18.20 19.32
C LEU A 459 -29.04 18.41 20.83
N ILE A 460 -28.89 17.36 21.66
CA ILE A 460 -28.82 17.45 23.11
C ILE A 460 -27.38 17.78 23.51
N PRO A 461 -27.13 18.86 24.29
CA PRO A 461 -25.81 19.08 24.86
C PRO A 461 -25.47 17.98 25.86
N ASP A 462 -24.32 17.33 25.72
CA ASP A 462 -23.73 16.58 26.83
C ASP A 462 -23.23 17.59 27.88
N GLU A 463 -23.54 17.35 29.16
CA GLU A 463 -23.13 18.19 30.30
C GLU A 463 -21.62 18.50 30.21
N GLY A 464 -21.27 19.77 29.97
CA GLY A 464 -19.89 20.28 30.04
C GLY A 464 -19.01 20.14 28.81
N GLN A 465 -19.53 19.76 27.62
CA GLN A 465 -18.71 19.63 26.40
C GLN A 465 -18.77 20.79 25.40
N ARG A 466 -19.76 21.68 25.44
CA ARG A 466 -19.92 22.73 24.40
C ARG A 466 -19.41 24.08 24.85
N THR A 467 -18.51 24.67 24.05
CA THR A 467 -17.94 26.00 24.29
C THR A 467 -18.41 27.05 23.27
N TYR A 468 -19.22 26.67 22.27
CA TYR A 468 -19.64 27.54 21.16
C TYR A 468 -21.06 27.22 20.67
N ASP A 469 -21.73 28.22 20.10
CA ASP A 469 -22.99 28.07 19.39
C ASP A 469 -22.80 27.14 18.18
N THR A 470 -23.64 26.11 18.06
CA THR A 470 -23.54 25.13 16.96
C THR A 470 -24.83 25.12 16.14
N GLN A 471 -24.69 25.30 14.83
CA GLN A 471 -25.80 25.27 13.88
C GLN A 471 -25.92 23.93 13.17
N TYR A 472 -27.15 23.56 12.85
CA TYR A 472 -27.46 22.33 12.16
C TYR A 472 -28.50 22.53 11.06
N LEU A 473 -28.28 21.92 9.89
CA LEU A 473 -29.35 21.69 8.92
C LEU A 473 -30.06 20.38 9.25
N LEU A 474 -31.37 20.35 9.07
CA LEU A 474 -32.25 19.25 9.48
C LEU A 474 -32.80 18.54 8.25
N LEU A 475 -32.74 17.21 8.26
CA LEU A 475 -33.14 16.34 7.16
C LEU A 475 -34.30 15.43 7.57
N ASP A 476 -35.24 15.18 6.66
CA ASP A 476 -36.28 14.15 6.83
C ASP A 476 -35.76 12.73 6.54
N GLU A 477 -36.64 11.72 6.62
CA GLU A 477 -36.30 10.31 6.37
C GLU A 477 -35.83 10.02 4.92
N ASN A 478 -36.05 10.95 3.99
CA ASN A 478 -35.63 10.84 2.60
C ASN A 478 -34.50 11.83 2.27
N ASP A 479 -33.79 12.32 3.29
CA ASP A 479 -32.70 13.28 3.20
C ASP A 479 -33.08 14.64 2.57
N ASN A 480 -34.37 15.02 2.59
CA ASN A 480 -34.79 16.35 2.19
C ASN A 480 -34.55 17.34 3.32
N LEU A 481 -34.05 18.52 2.99
CA LEU A 481 -33.94 19.63 3.92
C LEU A 481 -35.34 20.07 4.40
N ILE A 482 -35.55 20.08 5.72
CA ILE A 482 -36.80 20.54 6.33
C ILE A 482 -36.65 21.87 7.08
N GLY A 483 -35.43 22.24 7.45
CA GLY A 483 -35.14 23.49 8.15
C GLY A 483 -33.78 23.46 8.85
N TYR A 484 -33.61 24.32 9.83
CA TYR A 484 -32.38 24.42 10.62
C TYR A 484 -32.68 24.62 12.11
N THR A 485 -31.68 24.35 12.93
CA THR A 485 -31.71 24.67 14.36
C THR A 485 -30.34 25.18 14.82
N ALA A 486 -30.31 25.79 15.99
CA ALA A 486 -29.10 26.25 16.65
C ALA A 486 -29.15 25.82 18.12
N VAL A 487 -28.03 25.33 18.63
CA VAL A 487 -27.88 24.90 20.01
C VAL A 487 -26.82 25.78 20.67
N GLU A 488 -27.22 26.52 21.69
CA GLU A 488 -26.35 27.36 22.52
C GLU A 488 -25.60 26.50 23.55
N PRO A 489 -24.39 26.89 23.98
CA PRO A 489 -23.70 26.23 25.10
C PRO A 489 -24.46 26.46 26.41
N GLU A 490 -24.48 25.48 27.31
CA GLU A 490 -24.97 25.68 28.68
C GLU A 490 -23.97 26.56 29.46
N GLU A 491 -24.45 27.62 30.12
CA GLU A 491 -23.66 28.54 30.97
C GLU A 491 -23.15 27.91 32.28
#